data_AF-A0AAJ2Q3B4-F1
#
_entry.id   AF-A0AAJ2Q3B4-F1
#
_cell.length_a   1.000
_cell.length_b   1.000
_cell.length_c   1.000
_cell.angle_alpha   90.00
_cell.angle_beta   90.00
_cell.angle_gamma   90.00
#
_symmetry.space_group_name_H-M   'P 1'
#
loop_
_entity.id
_entity.type
_entity.pdbx_description
1 polymer ?
#
loop_
_entity_poly.entity_id
_entity_poly.type
_entity_poly.pdbx_seq_one_letter_code
_entity_poly.pdbx_strand_id
1 'polypeptide(L)'
;MHDETQGKFGPRGTTRFAAADPQFADAYALKTTAGALVVFSHTHTQHDAVRAPGLGIVPEKQDRAWLGTTPGPAFTYTYTYTCSDIAAVPNVPEPSSLLGYGCRRTDAKAAGPSTSV
;
A
#
# COMPACT_ATOMS: atom_id res chain seq x y z
N MET A 1 0.41 -7.51 -3.13
CA MET A 1 0.76 -6.07 -3.10
C MET A 1 2.23 -5.98 -2.69
N HIS A 2 3.10 -6.57 -3.51
CA HIS A 2 4.53 -6.68 -3.28
C HIS A 2 5.18 -6.43 -4.64
N ASP A 3 5.91 -5.32 -4.78
CA ASP A 3 6.83 -4.90 -5.85
C ASP A 3 6.51 -5.17 -7.34
N GLU A 4 5.30 -5.62 -7.67
CA GLU A 4 4.81 -5.75 -9.03
C GLU A 4 4.38 -4.37 -9.54
N THR A 5 5.38 -3.64 -10.04
CA THR A 5 5.21 -2.39 -10.77
C THR A 5 4.63 -2.67 -12.15
N GLN A 6 3.40 -3.17 -12.30
CA GLN A 6 2.91 -3.50 -13.65
C GLN A 6 1.45 -3.11 -13.91
N GLY A 7 1.31 -2.05 -14.72
CA GLY A 7 0.34 -2.05 -15.81
C GLY A 7 -1.07 -1.52 -15.55
N LYS A 8 -1.43 -1.04 -14.35
CA LYS A 8 -2.79 -0.52 -14.06
C LYS A 8 -3.31 0.44 -15.15
N PHE A 9 -2.43 1.29 -15.68
CA PHE A 9 -2.75 2.25 -16.75
C PHE A 9 -2.10 1.92 -18.11
N GLY A 10 -1.53 0.73 -18.27
CA GLY A 10 -0.79 0.33 -19.48
C GLY A 10 0.22 1.42 -19.93
N PRO A 11 0.29 1.76 -21.23
CA PRO A 11 1.22 2.76 -21.73
C PRO A 11 0.84 4.21 -21.38
N ARG A 12 -0.32 4.45 -20.75
CA ARG A 12 -0.82 5.81 -20.43
C ARG A 12 -0.37 6.31 -19.06
N GLY A 13 0.20 5.44 -18.25
CA GLY A 13 0.62 5.79 -16.90
C GLY A 13 1.61 4.80 -16.31
N THR A 14 1.84 4.96 -15.02
CA THR A 14 2.64 4.07 -14.18
C THR A 14 1.92 3.84 -12.86
N THR A 15 2.16 2.69 -12.28
CA THR A 15 1.78 2.36 -10.91
C THR A 15 3.00 1.73 -10.26
N ARG A 16 3.50 2.34 -9.19
CA ARG A 16 4.62 1.83 -8.42
C ARG A 16 4.16 1.55 -7.00
N PHE A 17 4.45 0.35 -6.52
CA PHE A 17 4.28 0.01 -5.12
C PHE A 17 5.63 0.12 -4.41
N ALA A 18 5.61 0.54 -3.16
CA ALA A 18 6.80 0.61 -2.31
C ALA A 18 6.41 0.32 -0.86
N ALA A 19 7.33 -0.25 -0.09
CA ALA A 19 7.24 -0.22 1.36
C ALA A 19 7.28 1.24 1.86
N ALA A 20 6.64 1.50 3.00
CA ALA A 20 6.67 2.78 3.68
C ALA A 20 6.78 2.57 5.19
N ASP A 21 7.11 3.64 5.91
CA ASP A 21 7.24 3.59 7.36
C ASP A 21 5.94 3.10 7.99
N PRO A 22 6.01 2.10 8.90
CA PRO A 22 4.83 1.56 9.53
C PRO A 22 4.16 2.61 10.40
N GLN A 23 2.86 2.81 10.22
CA GLN A 23 2.08 3.65 11.13
C GLN A 23 2.06 3.08 12.56
N PHE A 24 2.09 1.75 12.69
CA PHE A 24 2.17 1.05 13.98
C PHE A 24 3.39 0.13 13.95
N ALA A 25 4.44 0.54 14.66
CA ALA A 25 5.72 -0.17 14.69
C ALA A 25 5.71 -1.40 15.63
N ASP A 26 4.73 -1.48 16.53
CA ASP A 26 4.63 -2.56 17.49
C ASP A 26 3.99 -3.82 16.90
N ALA A 27 4.35 -4.96 17.48
CA ALA A 27 3.74 -6.24 17.22
C ALA A 27 3.14 -6.82 18.51
N TYR A 28 2.03 -7.54 18.38
CA TYR A 28 1.45 -8.32 19.45
C TYR A 28 1.82 -9.79 19.26
N ALA A 29 2.27 -10.44 20.33
CA ALA A 29 2.58 -11.86 20.31
C ALA A 29 1.80 -12.59 21.41
N LEU A 30 1.11 -13.66 21.02
CA LEU A 30 0.46 -14.60 21.93
C LEU A 30 1.26 -15.89 21.99
N LYS A 31 1.74 -16.26 23.18
CA LYS A 31 2.41 -17.55 23.38
C LYS A 31 1.41 -18.69 23.18
N THR A 32 1.84 -19.72 22.47
CA THR A 32 1.09 -20.98 22.30
C THR A 32 1.91 -22.15 22.84
N THR A 33 1.33 -23.34 22.86
CA THR A 33 2.05 -24.57 23.23
C THR A 33 3.12 -24.96 22.20
N ALA A 34 2.97 -24.51 20.95
CA ALA A 34 3.86 -24.83 19.84
C ALA A 34 4.80 -23.67 19.44
N GLY A 35 4.76 -22.53 20.14
CA GLY A 35 5.49 -21.33 19.75
C GLY A 35 4.75 -20.05 20.10
N ALA A 36 4.57 -19.17 19.11
CA ALA A 36 3.84 -17.93 19.24
C ALA A 36 2.99 -17.64 17.99
N LEU A 37 1.87 -16.95 18.21
CA LEU A 37 1.12 -16.27 17.17
C LEU A 37 1.49 -14.79 17.21
N VAL A 38 2.04 -14.26 16.12
CA VAL A 38 2.47 -12.86 16.02
C VAL A 38 1.53 -12.14 15.08
N VAL A 39 0.98 -11.02 15.57
CA VAL A 39 0.18 -10.08 14.79
C VAL A 39 0.96 -8.78 14.69
N PHE A 40 1.24 -8.35 13.46
CA PHE A 40 1.97 -7.12 13.21
C PHE A 40 1.34 -6.38 12.04
N SER A 41 1.72 -5.12 11.89
CA SER A 41 1.28 -4.31 10.75
C SER A 41 2.48 -3.73 10.01
N HIS A 42 2.31 -3.50 8.72
CA HIS A 42 3.26 -2.73 7.93
C HIS A 42 2.50 -1.83 6.97
N THR A 43 3.22 -0.92 6.33
CA THR A 43 2.63 0.10 5.45
C THR A 43 3.23 0.02 4.07
N HIS A 44 2.39 0.21 3.05
CA HIS A 44 2.81 0.36 1.67
C HIS A 44 2.28 1.68 1.12
N THR A 45 3.02 2.21 0.15
CA THR A 45 2.52 3.28 -0.72
C THR A 45 2.36 2.76 -2.14
N GLN A 46 1.33 3.25 -2.81
CA GLN A 46 1.14 3.11 -4.25
C GLN A 46 1.19 4.48 -4.88
N HIS A 47 2.08 4.67 -5.84
CA HIS A 47 2.22 5.88 -6.62
C HIS A 47 1.72 5.65 -8.05
N ASP A 48 0.59 6.27 -8.37
CA ASP A 48 -0.05 6.23 -9.68
C ASP A 48 0.24 7.53 -10.43
N ALA A 49 0.79 7.46 -11.64
CA ALA A 49 1.08 8.65 -12.44
C ALA A 49 0.66 8.53 -13.91
N VAL A 50 0.35 9.66 -14.56
CA VAL A 50 0.09 9.71 -16.02
C VAL A 50 1.39 10.01 -16.79
N ARG A 51 1.51 9.51 -18.01
CA ARG A 51 2.72 9.66 -18.84
C ARG A 51 2.72 10.87 -19.76
N ALA A 52 1.60 11.56 -19.94
CA ALA A 52 1.49 12.67 -20.88
C ALA A 52 0.55 13.79 -20.37
N PRO A 53 0.82 15.06 -20.72
CA PRO A 53 -0.11 16.16 -20.50
C PRO A 53 -1.48 15.91 -21.15
N GLY A 54 -2.55 16.38 -20.50
CA GLY A 54 -3.93 16.18 -20.97
C GLY A 54 -4.57 14.86 -20.54
N LEU A 55 -3.79 13.95 -19.95
CA LEU A 55 -4.33 12.78 -19.25
C LEU A 55 -4.60 13.13 -17.78
N GLY A 56 -5.65 12.54 -17.22
CA GLY A 56 -5.97 12.63 -15.79
C GLY A 56 -6.37 11.26 -15.25
N ILE A 57 -6.06 11.02 -13.98
CA ILE A 57 -6.56 9.84 -13.27
C ILE A 57 -7.83 10.26 -12.54
N VAL A 58 -8.92 9.53 -12.82
CA VAL A 58 -10.22 9.69 -12.15
C VAL A 58 -10.21 8.82 -10.89
N PRO A 59 -10.38 9.40 -9.68
CA PRO A 59 -10.42 8.62 -8.45
C PRO A 59 -11.55 7.59 -8.43
N GLU A 60 -11.24 6.37 -7.98
CA GLU A 60 -12.23 5.32 -7.72
C GLU A 60 -13.19 5.76 -6.62
N LYS A 61 -14.41 5.20 -6.58
CA LYS A 61 -15.46 5.60 -5.63
C LYS A 61 -14.97 5.66 -4.17
N GLN A 62 -14.16 4.69 -3.77
CA GLN A 62 -13.61 4.58 -2.42
C GLN A 62 -12.57 5.65 -2.08
N ASP A 63 -11.88 6.22 -3.07
CA ASP A 63 -10.82 7.20 -2.83
C ASP A 63 -11.32 8.64 -2.92
N ARG A 64 -12.52 8.87 -3.44
CA ARG A 64 -13.11 10.21 -3.63
C ARG A 64 -13.32 10.98 -2.32
N ALA A 65 -13.45 10.29 -1.20
CA ALA A 65 -13.53 10.94 0.11
C ALA A 65 -12.23 11.72 0.43
N TRP A 66 -11.08 11.23 -0.04
CA TRP A 66 -9.79 11.89 0.13
C TRP A 66 -9.42 12.77 -1.08
N LEU A 67 -9.70 12.29 -2.29
CA LEU A 67 -9.22 12.89 -3.54
C LEU A 67 -10.22 13.82 -4.22
N GLY A 68 -11.47 13.86 -3.76
CA GLY A 68 -12.57 14.52 -4.44
C GLY A 68 -13.05 13.76 -5.69
N THR A 69 -14.05 14.31 -6.37
CA THR A 69 -14.67 13.73 -7.57
C THR A 69 -14.12 14.30 -8.88
N THR A 70 -13.51 15.47 -8.83
CA THR A 70 -12.97 16.15 -10.01
C THR A 70 -11.61 15.55 -10.33
N PRO A 71 -11.37 15.07 -11.56
CA PRO A 71 -10.04 14.65 -11.98
C PRO A 71 -9.11 15.85 -11.86
N GLY A 72 -8.21 15.83 -10.88
CA GLY A 72 -7.23 16.90 -10.73
C GLY A 72 -6.21 16.86 -11.88
N PRO A 73 -5.51 17.96 -12.18
CA PRO A 73 -4.29 17.94 -12.98
C PRO A 73 -3.14 17.23 -12.23
N ALA A 74 -3.47 16.41 -11.23
CA ALA A 74 -2.52 15.66 -10.45
C ALA A 74 -1.91 14.62 -11.37
N PHE A 75 -0.66 14.85 -11.73
CA PHE A 75 0.16 13.89 -12.45
C PHE A 75 0.45 12.67 -11.59
N THR A 76 0.11 12.71 -10.30
CA THR A 76 0.44 11.69 -9.31
C THR A 76 -0.62 11.57 -8.22
N TYR A 77 -1.03 10.34 -7.93
CA TYR A 77 -1.76 9.95 -6.72
C TYR A 77 -0.91 9.02 -5.88
N THR A 78 -0.81 9.31 -4.58
CA THR A 78 -0.18 8.42 -3.60
C THR A 78 -1.26 7.83 -2.71
N TYR A 79 -1.39 6.52 -2.70
CA TYR A 79 -2.31 5.79 -1.81
C TYR A 79 -1.50 5.11 -0.72
N THR A 80 -1.91 5.26 0.54
CA THR A 80 -1.30 4.57 1.66
C THR A 80 -2.17 3.37 2.03
N TYR A 81 -1.51 2.24 2.24
CA TYR A 81 -2.13 1.00 2.67
C TYR A 81 -1.54 0.57 3.99
N THR A 82 -2.40 0.25 4.95
CA THR A 82 -2.00 -0.44 6.17
C THR A 82 -2.36 -1.91 6.01
N CYS A 83 -1.35 -2.77 6.14
CA CYS A 83 -1.48 -4.22 6.09
C CYS A 83 -1.36 -4.79 7.49
N SER A 84 -2.16 -5.80 7.81
CA SER A 84 -2.06 -6.57 9.04
C SER A 84 -1.81 -8.02 8.69
N ASP A 85 -0.83 -8.61 9.36
CA ASP A 85 -0.33 -9.96 9.13
C ASP A 85 -0.41 -10.77 10.40
N ILE A 86 -0.70 -12.05 10.22
CA ILE A 86 -0.76 -13.04 11.30
C ILE A 86 0.22 -14.15 10.92
N ALA A 87 1.24 -14.35 11.74
CA ALA A 87 2.26 -15.37 11.52
C ALA A 87 2.33 -16.35 12.69
N ALA A 88 2.53 -17.63 12.38
CA ALA A 88 2.96 -18.63 13.34
C ALA A 88 4.49 -18.64 13.40
N VAL A 89 5.03 -18.55 14.62
CA VAL A 89 6.46 -18.67 14.91
C VAL A 89 6.67 -19.92 15.77
N PRO A 90 7.26 -21.00 15.22
CA PRO A 90 7.52 -22.22 15.99
C PRO A 90 8.50 -22.01 17.15
N ASN A 91 8.37 -22.79 18.23
CA ASN A 91 9.36 -22.84 19.31
C ASN A 91 10.56 -23.77 19.02
N VAL A 92 10.55 -24.43 17.86
CA VAL A 92 11.65 -25.24 17.33
C VAL A 92 12.31 -24.49 16.17
N PRO A 93 13.52 -24.90 15.73
CA PRO A 93 14.24 -24.25 14.62
C PRO A 93 13.59 -24.49 13.25
N GLU A 94 12.42 -23.91 13.04
CA GLU A 94 11.63 -23.99 11.80
C GLU A 94 11.26 -22.59 11.30
N PRO A 95 11.08 -22.40 9.99
CA PRO A 95 10.62 -21.13 9.44
C PRO A 95 9.27 -20.69 10.00
N SER A 96 9.11 -19.39 10.22
CA SER A 96 7.79 -18.82 10.50
C SER A 96 6.87 -18.95 9.28
N SER A 97 5.57 -19.11 9.53
CA SER A 97 4.56 -19.27 8.47
C SER A 97 3.52 -18.17 8.54
N LEU A 98 3.28 -17.46 7.43
CA LEU A 98 2.19 -16.50 7.33
C LEU A 98 0.85 -17.26 7.25
N LEU A 99 -0.02 -17.01 8.22
CA LEU A 99 -1.32 -17.66 8.34
C LEU A 99 -2.43 -16.84 7.68
N GLY A 100 -2.28 -15.52 7.67
CA GLY A 100 -3.23 -14.61 7.06
C GLY A 100 -2.65 -13.21 6.93
N TYR A 101 -3.13 -12.48 5.94
CA TYR A 101 -2.79 -11.08 5.74
C TYR A 101 -3.98 -10.32 5.16
N GLY A 102 -4.04 -9.03 5.42
CA GLY A 102 -5.05 -8.15 4.85
C GLY A 102 -4.57 -6.72 4.79
N CYS A 103 -4.68 -6.11 3.61
CA CYS A 103 -4.34 -4.71 3.39
C CYS A 103 -5.58 -3.88 3.13
N ARG A 104 -5.63 -2.67 3.69
CA ARG A 104 -6.67 -1.69 3.38
C ARG A 104 -6.03 -0.35 3.04
N ARG A 105 -6.61 0.34 2.06
CA ARG A 105 -6.32 1.76 1.84
C ARG A 105 -6.76 2.54 3.06
N THR A 106 -5.87 3.34 3.60
CA THR A 106 -6.10 4.16 4.81
C THR A 106 -5.96 5.64 4.52
N ASP A 107 -5.33 6.00 3.41
CA ASP A 107 -5.17 7.38 2.96
C ASP A 107 -4.97 7.43 1.44
N ALA A 108 -5.31 8.56 0.83
CA ALA A 108 -4.98 8.86 -0.55
C ALA A 108 -4.74 10.36 -0.73
N LYS A 109 -3.65 10.71 -1.42
CA LYS A 109 -3.25 12.11 -1.65
C LYS A 109 -3.02 12.35 -3.13
N ALA A 110 -3.52 13.47 -3.62
CA ALA A 110 -3.16 14.01 -4.91
C ALA A 110 -1.96 14.94 -4.77
N ALA A 111 -0.96 14.80 -5.63
CA ALA A 111 0.12 15.76 -5.79
C ALA A 111 0.03 16.42 -7.18
N GLY A 112 0.18 17.74 -7.22
CA GLY A 112 0.32 18.49 -8.46
C GLY A 112 1.62 18.12 -9.20
N PRO A 113 1.85 18.64 -10.42
CA PRO A 113 3.10 18.44 -11.13
C PRO A 113 4.30 18.79 -10.24
N SER A 114 5.20 17.84 -10.02
CA SER A 114 6.52 18.17 -9.47
C SER A 114 7.27 18.95 -10.54
N THR A 115 7.58 20.23 -10.30
CA THR A 115 8.42 21.04 -11.19
C THR A 115 9.92 20.75 -11.02
N SER A 116 10.30 19.71 -10.27
CA SER A 116 11.69 19.28 -10.13
C SER A 116 12.10 18.41 -11.33
N VAL A 117 12.69 19.07 -12.33
CA VAL A 117 13.58 18.50 -13.34
C VAL A 117 14.98 18.38 -12.75
#